data_AF-A0A498S6E5-F1
#
_entry.id   AF-A0A498S6E5-F1
#
_cell.length_a   1.000
_cell.length_b   1.000
_cell.length_c   1.000
_cell.angle_alpha   90.00
_cell.angle_beta   90.00
_cell.angle_gamma   90.00
#
_symmetry.space_group_name_H-M   'P 1'
#
loop_
_entity.id
_entity.type
_entity.pdbx_description
1 polymer ?
#
loop_
_entity_poly.entity_id
_entity_poly.type
_entity_poly.pdbx_seq_one_letter_code
_entity_poly.pdbx_strand_id
1 'polypeptide(L)'
;MSKSSPKTEFRIITVSLNPSFETSKNAKFKTNAEAVNTFSCSDNVELYNRYAYKWKIIDRKFCTQNYPDLLLLIVAITAIEQREHRNVIRKTWGDVKLYKDFKTAVLFPLGSTDDLDMMNLIQKEQRKYGDIIQQEFLDTYKNLTLKPVSYKEYPKKYYPQYCSGSFYLLTGDLAGPLFEQARFCTLFWIEDVHVTGHLGMRVQAHYERWNQKILFKWNQLDQLIKAPNILFAFIYTPWEHIQLWKWLKNYYGYDNKYEKINI
;
A
#
# COMPACT_ATOMS: atom_id res chain seq x y z
N MET A 1 -18.79 1.54 -37.05
CA MET A 1 -18.89 0.68 -35.85
C MET A 1 -17.52 0.58 -35.18
N SER A 2 -17.19 1.52 -34.30
CA SER A 2 -15.96 1.46 -33.49
C SER A 2 -16.23 0.59 -32.27
N LYS A 3 -15.61 -0.58 -32.19
CA LYS A 3 -15.59 -1.40 -30.97
C LYS A 3 -14.77 -0.63 -29.92
N SER A 4 -15.44 -0.03 -28.94
CA SER A 4 -14.80 0.44 -27.72
C SER A 4 -14.25 -0.77 -26.97
N SER A 5 -12.94 -0.81 -26.70
CA SER A 5 -12.39 -1.80 -25.78
C SER A 5 -13.02 -1.62 -24.39
N PRO A 6 -13.21 -2.69 -23.61
CA PRO A 6 -13.60 -2.54 -22.21
C PRO A 6 -12.48 -1.76 -21.51
N LYS A 7 -12.83 -0.67 -20.85
CA LYS A 7 -11.90 0.02 -19.94
C LYS A 7 -11.66 -0.93 -18.77
N THR A 8 -10.44 -1.46 -18.64
CA THR A 8 -10.03 -2.27 -17.50
C THR A 8 -10.10 -1.38 -16.25
N GLU A 9 -11.13 -1.60 -15.44
CA GLU A 9 -11.26 -0.96 -14.13
C GLU A 9 -10.32 -1.66 -13.15
N PHE A 10 -9.15 -1.06 -12.94
CA PHE A 10 -8.23 -1.47 -11.87
C PHE A 10 -8.91 -1.18 -10.52
N ARG A 11 -8.53 -1.88 -9.45
CA ARG A 11 -8.94 -1.54 -8.07
C ARG A 11 -7.68 -1.55 -7.23
N ILE A 12 -7.39 -0.47 -6.51
CA ILE A 12 -6.16 -0.35 -5.71
C ILE A 12 -6.53 -0.58 -4.24
N ILE A 13 -5.90 -1.56 -3.60
CA ILE A 13 -5.94 -1.75 -2.15
C ILE A 13 -4.60 -1.32 -1.59
N THR A 14 -4.58 -0.33 -0.72
CA THR A 14 -3.39 -0.07 0.10
C THR A 14 -3.52 -0.92 1.35
N VAL A 15 -2.62 -1.87 1.57
CA VAL A 15 -2.53 -2.65 2.82
C VAL A 15 -1.31 -2.16 3.58
N SER A 16 -1.55 -1.45 4.68
CA SER A 16 -0.54 -1.11 5.69
C SER A 16 -0.48 -2.23 6.71
N LEU A 17 0.52 -3.11 6.58
CA LEU A 17 0.83 -4.04 7.66
C LEU A 17 1.58 -3.29 8.76
N ASN A 18 1.19 -3.54 10.01
CA ASN A 18 1.71 -2.84 11.18
C ASN A 18 3.25 -3.06 11.28
N PRO A 19 4.08 -2.00 11.26
CA PRO A 19 5.53 -2.17 11.33
C PRO A 19 5.94 -2.61 12.74
N SER A 20 6.74 -3.68 12.83
CA SER A 20 7.51 -4.01 14.01
C SER A 20 8.45 -2.84 14.36
N PHE A 21 8.33 -2.34 15.60
CA PHE A 21 9.09 -1.22 16.14
C PHE A 21 10.56 -1.61 16.35
N GLU A 22 11.49 -0.96 15.65
CA GLU A 22 12.89 -0.86 16.08
C GLU A 22 13.38 0.59 16.04
N THR A 23 13.95 1.02 17.16
CA THR A 23 14.47 2.38 17.37
C THR A 23 15.86 2.51 16.76
N SER A 24 15.94 3.04 15.55
CA SER A 24 17.21 3.47 14.96
C SER A 24 17.48 4.95 15.26
N LYS A 25 18.55 5.21 16.03
CA LYS A 25 19.04 6.54 16.37
C LYS A 25 19.90 7.09 15.22
N ASN A 26 19.72 8.38 14.95
CA ASN A 26 20.59 9.29 14.20
C ASN A 26 20.64 9.14 12.67
N ALA A 27 19.68 9.77 11.99
CA ALA A 27 19.89 10.31 10.65
C ALA A 27 19.85 11.85 10.72
N LYS A 28 20.99 12.50 10.41
CA LYS A 28 21.11 13.95 10.30
C LYS A 28 20.41 14.40 9.02
N PHE A 29 19.30 15.12 9.15
CA PHE A 29 18.60 15.75 8.03
C PHE A 29 19.41 16.94 7.48
N LYS A 30 19.74 16.89 6.19
CA LYS A 30 20.03 18.07 5.38
C LYS A 30 19.20 18.02 4.11
N THR A 31 18.13 18.80 4.08
CA THR A 31 17.60 19.37 2.84
C THR A 31 17.22 20.83 3.13
N ASN A 32 17.87 21.75 2.41
CA ASN A 32 17.57 23.18 2.45
C ASN A 32 16.24 23.42 1.73
N ALA A 33 15.17 23.45 2.51
CA ALA A 33 14.01 24.30 2.35
C ALA A 33 13.23 24.16 3.65
N GLU A 34 13.03 25.26 4.38
CA GLU A 34 12.00 25.35 5.39
C GLU A 34 10.64 25.16 4.69
N ALA A 35 10.33 23.90 4.38
CA ALA A 35 9.04 23.51 3.86
C ALA A 35 8.03 23.90 4.92
N VAL A 36 7.10 24.76 4.53
CA VAL A 36 5.93 25.18 5.30
C VAL A 36 5.39 23.97 6.05
N ASN A 37 5.62 23.92 7.38
CA ASN A 37 5.21 22.79 8.22
C ASN A 37 3.69 22.60 8.24
N THR A 38 2.92 23.52 7.65
CA THR A 38 1.47 23.51 7.60
C THR A 38 0.96 22.83 6.34
N PHE A 39 0.06 21.87 6.50
CA PHE A 39 -0.66 21.29 5.37
C PHE A 39 -1.51 22.34 4.65
N SER A 40 -1.41 22.40 3.32
CA SER A 40 -2.22 23.29 2.49
C SER A 40 -2.50 22.67 1.13
N CYS A 41 -3.61 23.09 0.51
CA CYS A 41 -3.92 22.81 -0.88
C CYS A 41 -4.23 24.13 -1.60
N SER A 42 -3.79 24.24 -2.84
CA SER A 42 -4.14 25.31 -3.76
C SER A 42 -5.13 24.77 -4.81
N ASP A 43 -5.89 25.65 -5.44
CA ASP A 43 -6.77 25.26 -6.54
C ASP A 43 -6.09 25.36 -7.90
N ASN A 44 -5.11 26.26 -8.03
CA ASN A 44 -4.48 26.59 -9.32
C ASN A 44 -2.95 26.52 -9.31
N VAL A 45 -2.31 26.39 -8.14
CA VAL A 45 -0.84 26.40 -8.01
C VAL A 45 -0.36 25.00 -7.64
N GLU A 46 0.52 24.42 -8.44
CA GLU A 46 1.21 23.19 -8.07
C GLU A 46 2.13 23.47 -6.88
N LEU A 47 1.80 22.87 -5.73
CA LEU A 47 2.56 23.01 -4.48
C LEU A 47 3.62 21.92 -4.35
N TYR A 48 3.38 20.78 -4.99
CA TYR A 48 4.28 19.65 -4.95
C TYR A 48 4.94 19.44 -6.31
N ASN A 49 6.26 19.61 -6.35
CA ASN A 49 7.04 19.31 -7.54
C ASN A 49 7.19 17.78 -7.68
N ARG A 50 6.47 17.19 -8.65
CA ARG A 50 6.54 15.76 -9.02
C ARG A 50 7.98 15.28 -9.30
N TYR A 51 8.92 16.19 -9.62
CA TYR A 51 10.33 15.88 -9.85
C TYR A 51 11.21 15.95 -8.60
N ALA A 52 10.65 16.22 -7.40
CA ALA A 52 11.43 16.32 -6.17
C ALA A 52 12.10 14.98 -5.79
N TYR A 53 11.45 13.84 -6.07
CA TYR A 53 12.03 12.52 -5.87
C TYR A 53 12.06 11.74 -7.18
N LYS A 54 13.26 11.31 -7.58
CA LYS A 54 13.45 10.53 -8.80
C LYS A 54 13.06 9.07 -8.56
N TRP A 55 12.55 8.43 -9.60
CA TRP A 55 12.30 6.98 -9.59
C TRP A 55 13.64 6.24 -9.70
N LYS A 56 13.88 5.32 -8.77
CA LYS A 56 15.07 4.45 -8.75
C LYS A 56 14.75 3.07 -9.32
N ILE A 57 13.57 2.55 -9.02
CA ILE A 57 13.05 1.28 -9.55
C ILE A 57 11.64 1.53 -10.07
N ILE A 58 11.43 1.26 -11.35
CA ILE A 58 10.12 1.26 -11.99
C ILE A 58 10.11 0.21 -13.10
N ASP A 59 9.24 -0.80 -12.95
CA ASP A 59 9.01 -1.77 -14.03
C ASP A 59 7.86 -1.31 -14.93
N ARG A 60 8.22 -0.73 -16.07
CA ARG A 60 7.25 -0.25 -17.07
C ARG A 60 6.45 -1.38 -17.73
N LYS A 61 6.90 -2.63 -17.59
CA LYS A 61 6.23 -3.82 -18.15
C LYS A 61 5.20 -4.40 -17.20
N PHE A 62 5.14 -3.94 -15.94
CA PHE A 62 4.25 -4.48 -14.91
C PHE A 62 2.80 -4.52 -15.36
N CYS A 63 2.19 -3.36 -15.69
CA CYS A 63 0.78 -3.31 -16.11
C CYS A 63 0.55 -3.64 -17.58
N THR A 64 1.59 -3.64 -18.43
CA THR A 64 1.43 -3.75 -19.90
C THR A 64 1.71 -5.14 -20.43
N GLN A 65 2.69 -5.85 -19.86
CA GLN A 65 3.10 -7.17 -20.31
C GLN A 65 2.87 -8.23 -19.23
N ASN A 66 3.23 -7.94 -17.97
CA ASN A 66 3.14 -8.93 -16.90
C ASN A 66 1.68 -9.11 -16.43
N TYR A 67 0.95 -8.01 -16.31
CA TYR A 67 -0.42 -7.98 -15.79
C TYR A 67 -1.38 -7.10 -16.65
N PRO A 68 -1.59 -7.42 -17.95
CA PRO A 68 -2.39 -6.60 -18.87
C PRO A 68 -3.89 -6.50 -18.51
N ASP A 69 -4.44 -7.53 -17.86
CA ASP A 69 -5.87 -7.65 -17.54
C ASP A 69 -6.13 -7.49 -16.03
N LEU A 70 -5.27 -6.73 -15.34
CA LEU A 70 -5.30 -6.60 -13.89
C LEU A 70 -6.65 -6.03 -13.40
N LEU A 71 -7.32 -6.79 -12.53
CA LEU A 71 -8.57 -6.40 -11.87
C LEU A 71 -8.30 -5.76 -10.50
N LEU A 72 -7.35 -6.33 -9.74
CA LEU A 72 -7.04 -5.89 -8.38
C LEU A 72 -5.54 -5.73 -8.18
N LEU A 73 -5.10 -4.50 -7.95
CA LEU A 73 -3.76 -4.17 -7.52
C LEU A 73 -3.73 -4.02 -5.99
N ILE A 74 -2.88 -4.80 -5.33
CA ILE A 74 -2.64 -4.66 -3.90
C ILE A 74 -1.29 -3.99 -3.69
N VAL A 75 -1.30 -2.78 -3.14
CA VAL A 75 -0.12 -2.03 -2.74
C VAL A 75 0.14 -2.34 -1.28
N ALA A 76 1.11 -3.21 -1.02
CA ALA A 76 1.47 -3.65 0.32
C ALA A 76 2.61 -2.78 0.87
N ILE A 77 2.29 -1.88 1.81
CA ILE A 77 3.29 -1.01 2.43
C ILE A 77 4.18 -1.87 3.34
N THR A 78 5.48 -1.88 3.06
CA THR A 78 6.50 -2.61 3.83
C THR A 78 7.79 -1.81 3.91
N ALA A 79 8.62 -2.08 4.91
CA ALA A 79 9.91 -1.43 5.07
C ALA A 79 11.03 -2.12 4.28
N ILE A 80 12.12 -1.40 4.01
CA ILE A 80 13.29 -1.91 3.26
C ILE A 80 13.79 -3.24 3.86
N GLU A 81 13.90 -3.31 5.18
CA GLU A 81 14.36 -4.45 5.98
C GLU A 81 13.35 -5.62 6.04
N GLN A 82 12.07 -5.39 5.75
CA GLN A 82 10.99 -6.37 5.89
C GLN A 82 10.88 -7.35 4.70
N ARG A 83 12.01 -7.83 4.20
CA ARG A 83 12.08 -8.79 3.09
C ARG A 83 11.35 -10.10 3.39
N GLU A 84 11.42 -10.58 4.63
CA GLU A 84 10.71 -11.80 5.04
C GLU A 84 9.20 -11.64 4.90
N HIS A 85 8.64 -10.52 5.34
CA HIS A 85 7.22 -10.21 5.20
C HIS A 85 6.78 -10.20 3.74
N ARG A 86 7.53 -9.54 2.85
CA ARG A 86 7.26 -9.57 1.40
C ARG A 86 7.29 -10.99 0.84
N ASN A 87 8.24 -11.82 1.27
CA ASN A 87 8.31 -13.22 0.84
C ASN A 87 7.13 -14.06 1.35
N VAL A 88 6.63 -13.81 2.56
CA VAL A 88 5.42 -14.48 3.05
C VAL A 88 4.22 -14.09 2.19
N ILE A 89 4.02 -12.80 1.92
CA ILE A 89 2.94 -12.31 1.04
C ILE A 89 2.97 -13.00 -0.32
N ARG A 90 4.15 -13.07 -0.96
CA ARG A 90 4.34 -13.77 -2.25
C ARG A 90 4.03 -15.27 -2.21
N LYS A 91 4.14 -15.91 -1.05
CA LYS A 91 3.83 -17.34 -0.84
C LYS A 91 2.37 -17.56 -0.43
N THR A 92 1.64 -16.50 -0.13
CA THR A 92 0.26 -16.56 0.36
C THR A 92 -0.71 -15.87 -0.60
N TRP A 93 -1.42 -14.83 -0.16
CA TRP A 93 -2.44 -14.13 -0.93
C TRP A 93 -1.86 -13.25 -2.05
N GLY A 94 -0.54 -13.04 -2.07
CA GLY A 94 0.18 -12.34 -3.12
C GLY A 94 0.89 -13.25 -4.12
N ASP A 95 0.55 -14.55 -4.15
CA ASP A 95 1.13 -15.48 -5.12
C ASP A 95 0.74 -15.08 -6.55
N VAL A 96 1.74 -14.92 -7.41
CA VAL A 96 1.58 -14.60 -8.84
C VAL A 96 0.67 -15.58 -9.57
N LYS A 97 0.54 -16.83 -9.10
CA LYS A 97 -0.39 -17.82 -9.67
C LYS A 97 -1.85 -17.38 -9.56
N LEU A 98 -2.20 -16.59 -8.53
CA LEU A 98 -3.55 -16.07 -8.33
C LEU A 98 -3.96 -15.11 -9.46
N TYR A 99 -3.01 -14.50 -10.17
CA TYR A 99 -3.31 -13.66 -11.34
C TYR A 99 -4.08 -14.42 -12.42
N LYS A 100 -3.79 -15.71 -12.63
CA LYS A 100 -4.46 -16.51 -13.67
C LYS A 100 -5.98 -16.57 -13.46
N ASP A 101 -6.38 -16.76 -12.21
CA ASP A 101 -7.78 -17.01 -11.83
C ASP A 101 -8.51 -15.73 -11.40
N PHE A 102 -7.82 -14.83 -10.70
CA PHE A 102 -8.44 -13.66 -10.06
C PHE A 102 -7.97 -12.32 -10.63
N LYS A 103 -6.99 -12.33 -11.54
CA LYS A 103 -6.42 -11.11 -12.14
C LYS A 103 -5.91 -10.14 -11.07
N THR A 104 -5.27 -10.67 -10.02
CA THR A 104 -4.70 -9.89 -8.92
C THR A 104 -3.17 -9.82 -9.02
N ALA A 105 -2.58 -8.72 -8.54
CA ALA A 105 -1.14 -8.56 -8.40
C ALA A 105 -0.80 -7.74 -7.17
N VAL A 106 0.41 -7.92 -6.64
CA VAL A 106 0.93 -7.18 -5.49
C VAL A 106 2.11 -6.31 -5.92
N LEU A 107 2.17 -5.09 -5.40
CA LEU A 107 3.30 -4.18 -5.51
C LEU A 107 3.79 -3.75 -4.13
N PHE A 108 5.10 -3.62 -3.98
CA PHE A 108 5.77 -3.17 -2.75
C PHE A 108 6.43 -1.80 -2.99
N PRO A 109 5.81 -0.69 -2.56
CA PRO A 109 6.44 0.62 -2.57
C PRO A 109 7.50 0.70 -1.48
N LEU A 110 8.72 1.09 -1.84
CA LEU A 110 9.83 1.30 -0.92
C LEU A 110 10.45 2.69 -1.13
N GLY A 111 10.99 3.27 -0.07
CA GLY A 111 11.95 4.37 -0.20
C GLY A 111 13.36 3.85 -0.50
N SER A 112 14.36 4.72 -0.40
CA SER A 112 15.78 4.39 -0.55
C SER A 112 16.49 4.42 0.82
N THR A 113 17.65 3.79 0.88
CA THR A 113 18.59 3.86 2.00
C THR A 113 19.99 4.18 1.47
N ASP A 114 20.84 4.75 2.32
CA ASP A 114 22.26 4.99 2.05
C ASP A 114 23.11 3.73 2.30
N ASP A 115 22.53 2.70 2.93
CA ASP A 115 23.15 1.39 3.10
C ASP A 115 23.25 0.66 1.75
N LEU A 116 24.48 0.53 1.26
CA LEU A 116 24.78 -0.08 -0.03
C LEU A 116 24.44 -1.58 -0.08
N ASP A 117 24.61 -2.29 1.04
CA ASP A 117 24.32 -3.72 1.11
C ASP A 117 22.82 -3.96 1.05
N MET A 118 22.04 -3.17 1.79
CA MET A 118 20.58 -3.20 1.73
C MET A 118 20.07 -2.82 0.34
N MET A 119 20.65 -1.80 -0.30
CA MET A 119 20.30 -1.44 -1.68
C MET A 119 20.60 -2.57 -2.67
N ASN A 120 21.73 -3.27 -2.53
CA ASN A 120 22.06 -4.43 -3.37
C ASN A 120 21.07 -5.59 -3.15
N LEU A 121 20.65 -5.82 -1.90
CA LEU A 121 19.63 -6.83 -1.57
C LEU A 121 18.27 -6.50 -2.20
N ILE A 122 17.85 -5.23 -2.19
CA ILE A 122 16.63 -4.77 -2.88
C ILE A 122 16.75 -4.99 -4.38
N GLN A 123 17.87 -4.62 -5.01
CA GLN A 123 18.07 -4.84 -6.45
C GLN A 123 18.06 -6.33 -6.82
N LYS A 124 18.62 -7.21 -5.98
CA LYS A 124 18.52 -8.66 -6.16
C LYS A 124 17.09 -9.16 -6.03
N GLU A 125 16.33 -8.60 -5.08
CA GLU A 125 14.92 -8.92 -4.88
C GLU A 125 14.09 -8.49 -6.10
N GLN A 126 14.26 -7.25 -6.58
CA GLN A 126 13.57 -6.73 -7.75
C GLN A 126 13.89 -7.54 -9.02
N ARG A 127 15.16 -7.90 -9.23
CA ARG A 127 15.55 -8.75 -10.37
C ARG A 127 14.86 -10.11 -10.35
N LYS A 128 14.52 -10.63 -9.17
CA LYS A 128 13.88 -11.93 -9.01
C LYS A 128 12.36 -11.86 -9.18
N TYR A 129 11.71 -10.83 -8.63
CA TYR A 129 10.25 -10.78 -8.52
C TYR A 129 9.57 -9.69 -9.35
N GLY A 130 10.26 -8.58 -9.66
CA GLY A 130 9.72 -7.52 -10.52
C GLY A 130 8.57 -6.71 -9.89
N ASP A 131 8.36 -6.80 -8.58
CA ASP A 131 7.19 -6.27 -7.87
C ASP A 131 7.51 -5.13 -6.89
N ILE A 132 8.74 -4.60 -6.92
CA ILE A 132 9.16 -3.43 -6.14
C ILE A 132 9.06 -2.18 -7.00
N ILE A 133 8.50 -1.12 -6.43
CA ILE A 133 8.59 0.24 -6.96
C ILE A 133 9.31 1.13 -5.94
N GLN A 134 10.28 1.94 -6.39
CA GLN A 134 11.15 2.67 -5.49
C GLN A 134 11.40 4.11 -5.94
N GLN A 135 11.30 5.06 -5.01
CA GLN A 135 11.70 6.45 -5.19
C GLN A 135 12.84 6.85 -4.24
N GLU A 136 13.59 7.89 -4.62
CA GLU A 136 14.74 8.43 -3.88
C GLU A 136 14.34 9.31 -2.69
N PHE A 137 13.38 8.89 -1.88
CA PHE A 137 13.17 9.46 -0.54
C PHE A 137 13.76 8.52 0.49
N LEU A 138 14.39 9.06 1.55
CA LEU A 138 14.89 8.23 2.64
C LEU A 138 13.71 7.54 3.30
N ASP A 139 13.71 6.21 3.28
CA ASP A 139 12.69 5.39 3.92
C ASP A 139 12.86 5.48 5.43
N THR A 140 12.38 6.59 5.99
CA THR A 140 12.23 6.74 7.43
C THR A 140 10.78 6.44 7.71
N TYR A 141 10.53 5.30 8.35
CA TYR A 141 9.35 5.16 9.18
C TYR A 141 9.46 6.22 10.27
N LYS A 142 8.95 7.42 9.97
CA LYS A 142 8.77 8.47 10.96
C LYS A 142 8.03 7.82 12.13
N ASN A 143 8.38 8.14 13.35
CA ASN A 143 7.75 7.55 14.54
C ASN A 143 6.27 7.99 14.64
N LEU A 144 5.39 7.39 13.82
CA LEU A 144 4.02 7.84 13.51
C LEU A 144 3.11 7.79 14.74
N THR A 145 3.40 6.93 15.71
CA THR A 145 2.51 6.69 16.86
C THR A 145 2.73 7.69 18.02
N LEU A 146 3.83 8.46 18.04
CA LEU A 146 4.23 9.26 19.21
C LEU A 146 4.18 10.78 19.00
N LYS A 147 3.87 11.27 17.80
CA LYS A 147 3.76 12.72 17.55
C LYS A 147 2.30 13.13 17.32
N PRO A 148 1.68 13.86 18.26
CA PRO A 148 0.41 14.54 17.95
C PRO A 148 0.65 15.58 16.84
N VAL A 149 -0.33 15.73 15.96
CA VAL A 149 -0.31 16.78 14.93
C VAL A 149 -0.46 18.13 15.62
N SER A 150 0.51 19.01 15.46
CA SER A 150 0.48 20.34 16.07
C SER A 150 -0.48 21.27 15.32
N TYR A 151 -0.98 22.30 16.02
CA TYR A 151 -1.80 23.35 15.39
C TYR A 151 -1.06 24.04 14.22
N LYS A 152 0.27 24.19 14.32
CA LYS A 152 1.11 24.73 13.24
C LYS A 152 1.10 23.80 12.01
N GLU A 153 1.01 22.49 12.20
CA GLU A 153 0.96 21.52 11.11
C GLU A 153 -0.43 21.40 10.49
N TYR A 154 -1.47 21.44 11.33
CA TYR A 154 -2.85 21.34 10.88
C TYR A 154 -3.76 22.25 11.72
N PRO A 155 -4.08 23.46 11.23
CA PRO A 155 -4.82 24.45 12.02
C PRO A 155 -6.33 24.15 12.12
N LYS A 156 -6.84 23.20 11.31
CA LYS A 156 -8.25 22.84 11.34
C LYS A 156 -8.53 21.94 12.55
N LYS A 157 -9.72 22.13 13.15
CA LYS A 157 -10.15 21.38 14.33
C LYS A 157 -10.38 19.88 14.07
N TYR A 158 -10.79 19.52 12.87
CA TYR A 158 -11.10 18.14 12.47
C TYR A 158 -10.52 17.84 11.09
N TYR A 159 -10.13 16.58 10.88
CA TYR A 159 -9.85 16.06 9.56
C TYR A 159 -11.14 15.94 8.73
N PRO A 160 -11.04 16.01 7.38
CA PRO A 160 -12.17 15.65 6.52
C PRO A 160 -12.58 14.19 6.77
N GLN A 161 -13.75 13.80 6.26
CA GLN A 161 -14.11 12.39 6.20
C GLN A 161 -13.03 11.60 5.44
N TYR A 162 -12.55 10.52 6.05
CA TYR A 162 -11.48 9.68 5.49
C TYR A 162 -11.71 8.22 5.89
N CYS A 163 -11.09 7.31 5.15
CA CYS A 163 -11.04 5.89 5.49
C CYS A 163 -9.90 5.64 6.47
N SER A 164 -10.20 5.66 7.77
CA SER A 164 -9.22 5.26 8.78
C SER A 164 -9.02 3.75 8.74
N GLY A 165 -7.78 3.31 8.62
CA GLY A 165 -7.52 1.89 8.73
C GLY A 165 -6.11 1.48 8.34
N SER A 166 -5.78 0.25 8.70
CA SER A 166 -4.60 -0.43 8.20
C SER A 166 -4.74 -0.87 6.74
N PHE A 167 -5.91 -0.67 6.13
CA PHE A 167 -6.06 -0.73 4.69
C PHE A 167 -7.31 0.06 4.26
N TYR A 168 -7.39 0.40 2.98
CA TYR A 168 -8.59 0.93 2.35
C TYR A 168 -8.66 0.45 0.88
N LEU A 169 -9.87 0.44 0.31
CA LEU A 169 -10.11 0.08 -1.09
C LEU A 169 -10.47 1.32 -1.90
N LEU A 170 -9.82 1.48 -3.05
CA LEU A 170 -10.14 2.48 -4.05
C LEU A 170 -10.60 1.81 -5.34
N THR A 171 -11.63 2.36 -5.96
CA THR A 171 -11.92 2.08 -7.37
C THR A 171 -10.82 2.71 -8.22
N GLY A 172 -10.40 2.06 -9.30
CA GLY A 172 -9.23 2.51 -10.08
C GLY A 172 -9.49 3.76 -10.89
N ASP A 173 -10.75 4.08 -11.16
CA ASP A 173 -11.16 5.36 -11.74
C ASP A 173 -10.87 6.54 -10.81
N LEU A 174 -10.77 6.33 -9.49
CA LEU A 174 -10.35 7.36 -8.53
C LEU A 174 -8.83 7.59 -8.50
N ALA A 175 -8.03 6.59 -8.86
CA ALA A 175 -6.57 6.67 -8.73
C ALA A 175 -5.97 7.84 -9.54
N GLY A 176 -6.41 8.02 -10.79
CA GLY A 176 -5.97 9.12 -11.65
C GLY A 176 -6.34 10.51 -11.11
N PRO A 177 -7.62 10.78 -10.82
CA PRO A 177 -8.06 12.04 -10.20
C PRO A 177 -7.36 12.36 -8.88
N LEU A 178 -7.20 11.37 -7.98
CA LEU A 178 -6.47 11.57 -6.72
C LEU A 178 -5.01 11.95 -6.98
N PHE A 179 -4.35 11.25 -7.90
CA PHE A 179 -2.96 11.53 -8.27
C PHE A 179 -2.76 12.92 -8.89
N GLU A 180 -3.69 13.38 -9.73
CA GLU A 180 -3.62 14.74 -10.28
C GLU A 180 -3.87 15.80 -9.20
N GLN A 181 -4.81 15.57 -8.28
CA GLN A 181 -5.05 16.50 -7.16
C GLN A 181 -3.90 16.57 -6.16
N ALA A 182 -3.12 15.49 -5.99
CA ALA A 182 -1.96 15.46 -5.10
C ALA A 182 -0.91 16.54 -5.44
N ARG A 183 -0.82 16.97 -6.72
CA ARG A 183 0.13 18.00 -7.17
C ARG A 183 -0.13 19.37 -6.55
N PHE A 184 -1.37 19.61 -6.16
CA PHE A 184 -1.85 20.89 -5.65
C PHE A 184 -1.91 20.95 -4.13
N CYS A 185 -1.51 19.87 -3.43
CA CYS A 185 -1.48 19.81 -1.98
C CYS A 185 -0.05 19.55 -1.49
N THR A 186 0.32 20.15 -0.36
CA THR A 186 1.52 19.70 0.36
C THR A 186 1.25 18.33 0.98
N LEU A 187 2.30 17.50 1.10
CA LEU A 187 2.16 16.17 1.68
C LEU A 187 1.76 16.28 3.16
N PHE A 188 0.64 15.66 3.52
CA PHE A 188 0.32 15.40 4.93
C PHE A 188 0.84 14.03 5.31
N TRP A 189 1.57 13.94 6.42
CA TRP A 189 2.32 12.73 6.76
C TRP A 189 1.45 11.57 7.23
N ILE A 190 0.21 11.84 7.64
CA ILE A 190 -0.80 10.81 7.91
C ILE A 190 -1.44 10.43 6.58
N GLU A 191 -1.01 9.30 6.03
CA GLU A 191 -1.29 8.87 4.64
C GLU A 191 -2.79 8.65 4.37
N ASP A 192 -3.49 7.94 5.24
CA ASP A 192 -4.92 7.66 5.08
C ASP A 192 -5.75 8.95 5.11
N VAL A 193 -5.42 9.89 6.02
CA VAL A 193 -6.02 11.23 6.06
C VAL A 193 -5.67 12.04 4.81
N HIS A 194 -4.44 11.94 4.28
CA HIS A 194 -4.03 12.66 3.09
C HIS A 194 -4.78 12.18 1.84
N VAL A 195 -4.66 10.89 1.52
CA VAL A 195 -5.16 10.29 0.28
C VAL A 195 -6.67 10.19 0.32
N THR A 196 -7.23 9.57 1.36
CA THR A 196 -8.67 9.33 1.43
C THR A 196 -9.43 10.45 2.11
N GLY A 197 -8.76 11.43 2.73
CA GLY A 197 -9.42 12.58 3.34
C GLY A 197 -9.29 13.83 2.50
N HIS A 198 -8.09 14.42 2.45
CA HIS A 198 -7.88 15.71 1.77
C HIS A 198 -8.07 15.60 0.26
N LEU A 199 -7.42 14.64 -0.39
CA LEU A 199 -7.56 14.44 -1.83
C LEU A 199 -8.94 13.89 -2.18
N GLY A 200 -9.44 12.94 -1.39
CA GLY A 200 -10.79 12.41 -1.50
C GLY A 200 -11.87 13.49 -1.47
N MET A 201 -11.77 14.47 -0.57
CA MET A 201 -12.69 15.62 -0.53
C MET A 201 -12.60 16.49 -1.80
N ARG A 202 -11.40 16.71 -2.35
CA ARG A 202 -11.20 17.52 -3.57
C ARG A 202 -11.81 16.87 -4.82
N VAL A 203 -11.76 15.55 -4.90
CA VAL A 203 -12.39 14.79 -6.01
C VAL A 203 -13.83 14.40 -5.72
N GLN A 204 -14.40 14.85 -4.58
CA GLN A 204 -15.74 14.50 -4.13
C GLN A 204 -15.99 12.98 -4.09
N ALA A 205 -15.00 12.24 -3.58
CA ALA A 205 -15.08 10.79 -3.47
C ALA A 205 -16.28 10.35 -2.64
N HIS A 206 -16.91 9.25 -3.07
CA HIS A 206 -17.96 8.58 -2.32
C HIS A 206 -17.33 7.54 -1.37
N TYR A 207 -17.80 7.48 -0.13
CA TYR A 207 -17.27 6.59 0.90
C TYR A 207 -18.28 5.55 1.32
N GLU A 208 -17.85 4.29 1.38
CA GLU A 208 -18.61 3.21 1.99
C GLU A 208 -17.89 2.67 3.23
N ARG A 209 -18.64 2.52 4.32
CA ARG A 209 -18.08 1.98 5.57
C ARG A 209 -18.06 0.45 5.54
N TRP A 210 -16.86 -0.12 5.54
CA TRP A 210 -16.64 -1.56 5.51
C TRP A 210 -16.13 -2.12 6.84
N ASN A 211 -16.22 -1.37 7.94
CA ASN A 211 -15.65 -1.75 9.24
C ASN A 211 -16.20 -3.09 9.79
N GLN A 212 -17.42 -3.48 9.41
CA GLN A 212 -18.02 -4.77 9.78
C GLN A 212 -17.40 -5.97 9.02
N LYS A 213 -16.60 -5.70 7.99
CA LYS A 213 -15.88 -6.69 7.17
C LYS A 213 -14.42 -6.87 7.60
N ILE A 214 -14.03 -6.30 8.75
CA ILE A 214 -12.67 -6.33 9.30
C ILE A 214 -12.68 -7.02 10.65
N LEU A 215 -11.75 -7.96 10.84
CA LEU A 215 -11.55 -8.63 12.11
C LEU A 215 -10.16 -8.31 12.67
N PHE A 216 -10.14 -7.67 13.83
CA PHE A 216 -8.91 -7.17 14.45
C PHE A 216 -8.15 -8.23 15.26
N LYS A 217 -8.72 -9.42 15.47
CA LYS A 217 -8.18 -10.42 16.39
C LYS A 217 -8.02 -11.79 15.74
N TRP A 218 -6.78 -12.15 15.38
CA TRP A 218 -6.44 -13.46 14.81
C TRP A 218 -7.00 -14.67 15.59
N ASN A 219 -7.08 -14.58 16.93
CA ASN A 219 -7.57 -15.66 17.80
C ASN A 219 -9.09 -15.92 17.71
N GLN A 220 -9.83 -15.20 16.87
CA GLN A 220 -11.26 -15.42 16.59
C GLN A 220 -11.47 -16.07 15.21
N LEU A 221 -10.60 -17.03 14.85
CA LEU A 221 -10.63 -17.70 13.55
C LEU A 221 -12.00 -18.32 13.24
N ASP A 222 -12.68 -18.93 14.21
CA ASP A 222 -14.03 -19.47 14.00
C ASP A 222 -15.08 -18.42 13.58
N GLN A 223 -14.90 -17.16 14.00
CA GLN A 223 -15.76 -16.04 13.61
C GLN A 223 -15.40 -15.55 12.20
N LEU A 224 -14.12 -15.56 11.81
CA LEU A 224 -13.70 -15.31 10.43
C LEU A 224 -14.37 -16.29 9.46
N ILE A 225 -14.45 -17.55 9.86
CA ILE A 225 -14.88 -18.67 9.01
C ILE A 225 -16.39 -18.67 8.80
N LYS A 226 -17.15 -18.38 9.87
CA LYS A 226 -18.62 -18.39 9.83
C LYS A 226 -19.22 -17.08 9.34
N ALA A 227 -18.40 -16.04 9.17
CA ALA A 227 -18.84 -14.74 8.69
C ALA A 227 -18.49 -14.59 7.19
N PRO A 228 -19.44 -14.83 6.25
CA PRO A 228 -19.19 -14.69 4.81
C PRO A 228 -18.80 -13.26 4.36
N ASN A 229 -18.83 -12.30 5.29
CA ASN A 229 -18.62 -10.89 5.01
C ASN A 229 -17.28 -10.35 5.54
N ILE A 230 -16.45 -11.15 6.24
CA ILE A 230 -15.12 -10.68 6.66
C ILE A 230 -14.14 -10.83 5.49
N LEU A 231 -13.50 -9.71 5.14
CA LEU A 231 -12.54 -9.64 4.04
C LEU A 231 -11.10 -9.48 4.52
N PHE A 232 -10.89 -8.96 5.73
CA PHE A 232 -9.58 -8.64 6.25
C PHE A 232 -9.41 -9.07 7.70
N ALA A 233 -8.23 -9.61 8.01
CA ALA A 233 -7.82 -9.98 9.35
C ALA A 233 -6.47 -9.35 9.67
N PHE A 234 -6.30 -8.84 10.89
CA PHE A 234 -5.00 -8.42 11.38
C PHE A 234 -4.15 -9.62 11.77
N ILE A 235 -2.92 -9.65 11.26
CA ILE A 235 -1.96 -10.71 11.50
C ILE A 235 -0.67 -10.07 11.98
N TYR A 236 -0.10 -10.59 13.07
CA TYR A 236 1.05 -9.97 13.73
C TYR A 236 2.36 -10.67 13.41
N THR A 237 2.32 -11.95 13.00
CA THR A 237 3.53 -12.72 12.73
C THR A 237 3.52 -13.41 11.36
N PRO A 238 4.70 -13.62 10.73
CA PRO A 238 4.86 -14.47 9.55
C PRO A 238 4.24 -15.87 9.69
N TRP A 239 4.36 -16.47 10.88
CA TRP A 239 3.83 -17.81 11.13
C TRP A 239 2.30 -17.83 11.09
N GLU A 240 1.63 -16.92 11.79
CA GLU A 240 0.16 -16.80 11.78
C GLU A 240 -0.36 -16.60 10.36
N HIS A 241 0.34 -15.78 9.56
CA HIS A 241 0.00 -15.52 8.18
C HIS A 241 0.02 -16.81 7.34
N ILE A 242 1.07 -17.60 7.46
CA ILE A 242 1.19 -18.88 6.74
C ILE A 242 0.11 -19.86 7.20
N GLN A 243 -0.17 -19.95 8.50
CA GLN A 243 -1.20 -20.86 9.02
C GLN A 243 -2.59 -20.45 8.53
N LEU A 244 -2.93 -19.15 8.54
CA LEU A 244 -4.19 -18.66 7.95
C LEU A 244 -4.33 -19.10 6.52
N TRP A 245 -3.29 -18.86 5.72
CA TRP A 245 -3.35 -19.12 4.30
C TRP A 245 -3.52 -20.61 3.99
N LYS A 246 -2.77 -21.48 4.67
CA LYS A 246 -2.93 -22.94 4.56
C LYS A 246 -4.36 -23.35 4.92
N TRP A 247 -4.88 -22.83 6.02
CA TRP A 247 -6.23 -23.13 6.45
C TRP A 247 -7.27 -22.68 5.43
N LEU A 248 -7.18 -21.45 4.91
CA LEU A 248 -8.10 -20.92 3.89
C LEU A 248 -8.09 -21.76 2.62
N LYS A 249 -6.91 -22.15 2.14
CA LYS A 249 -6.79 -23.02 0.96
C LYS A 249 -7.46 -24.38 1.17
N ASN A 250 -7.29 -24.98 2.35
CA ASN A 250 -7.94 -26.24 2.67
C ASN A 250 -9.46 -26.09 2.75
N TYR A 251 -9.94 -25.05 3.43
CA TYR A 251 -11.37 -24.82 3.62
C TYR A 251 -12.11 -24.56 2.30
N TYR A 252 -11.54 -23.72 1.43
CA TYR A 252 -12.12 -23.41 0.13
C TYR A 252 -11.72 -24.42 -0.98
N GLY A 253 -10.98 -25.48 -0.65
CA GLY A 253 -10.59 -26.53 -1.60
C GLY A 253 -9.61 -26.08 -2.69
N TYR A 254 -8.81 -25.03 -2.44
CA TYR A 254 -7.85 -24.47 -3.40
C TYR A 254 -6.62 -25.38 -3.61
N ASP A 255 -6.23 -26.17 -2.60
CA ASP A 255 -5.03 -27.01 -2.67
C ASP A 255 -5.12 -28.15 -3.69
N ASN A 256 -6.32 -28.61 -4.05
CA ASN A 256 -6.53 -29.65 -5.07
C ASN A 256 -6.13 -29.22 -6.51
N LYS A 257 -5.79 -27.94 -6.74
CA LYS A 257 -5.35 -27.41 -8.05
C LYS A 257 -3.86 -27.03 -8.13
N TYR A 258 -3.15 -26.91 -7.00
CA TYR A 258 -1.81 -26.28 -6.97
C TYR A 258 -0.75 -27.06 -6.17
N GLU A 259 -1.02 -28.33 -5.83
CA GLU A 259 -0.04 -29.23 -5.21
C GLU A 259 1.20 -29.44 -6.09
N LYS A 260 2.25 -28.69 -5.75
CA LYS A 260 3.68 -29.08 -5.73
C LYS A 260 4.46 -27.87 -5.20
N ILE A 261 4.42 -27.66 -3.88
CA ILE A 261 5.35 -26.76 -3.19
C ILE A 261 6.18 -27.65 -2.28
N ASN A 262 7.33 -28.11 -2.77
CA ASN A 262 8.36 -28.66 -1.90
C ASN A 262 8.99 -27.50 -1.14
N ILE A 263 8.98 -27.61 0.19
CA ILE A 263 9.64 -26.70 1.14
C ILE A 263 11.16 -26.81 0.95
#